data_AF-A0A9X2ZCU6-F1
#
_entry.id   AF-A0A9X2ZCU6-F1
#
_cell.length_a   1.000
_cell.length_b   1.000
_cell.length_c   1.000
_cell.angle_alpha   90.00
_cell.angle_beta   90.00
_cell.angle_gamma   90.00
#
_symmetry.space_group_name_H-M   'P 1'
#
loop_
_entity.id
_entity.type
_entity.pdbx_description
1 polymer ?
#
loop_
_entity_poly.entity_id
_entity_poly.type
_entity_poly.pdbx_seq_one_letter_code
_entity_poly.pdbx_strand_id
1 'polypeptide(L)'
;MEDITLKINEIAIEYYSGNNSKFAKAMNTSEANIRNYRNGTIPKIDFIIKLSEKLKISLDWLLLNKGNKNKLNYENVDLYERLNDLEKKVEFLQIK
;
A
#
# COMPACT_ATOMS: atom_id res chain seq x y z
N MET A 1 -16.32 -0.69 9.56
CA MET A 1 -15.63 -0.12 8.39
C MET A 1 -14.45 0.65 8.94
N GLU A 2 -13.22 0.22 8.66
CA GLU A 2 -12.03 0.96 9.13
C GLU A 2 -11.94 2.27 8.34
N ASP A 3 -11.86 3.38 9.07
CA ASP A 3 -11.80 4.72 8.51
C ASP A 3 -10.41 4.98 7.89
N ILE A 4 -10.37 5.62 6.72
CA ILE A 4 -9.12 6.07 6.08
C ILE A 4 -8.25 6.90 7.04
N THR A 5 -8.87 7.62 7.96
CA THR A 5 -8.21 8.33 9.07
C THR A 5 -7.33 7.40 9.91
N LEU A 6 -7.85 6.23 10.29
CA LEU A 6 -7.11 5.24 11.08
C LEU A 6 -5.90 4.73 10.31
N LYS A 7 -6.08 4.39 9.02
CA LYS A 7 -4.98 3.91 8.17
C LYS A 7 -3.92 4.97 7.93
N ILE A 8 -4.29 6.23 7.78
CA ILE A 8 -3.33 7.33 7.66
C ILE A 8 -2.56 7.50 8.96
N ASN A 9 -3.21 7.34 10.11
CA ASN A 9 -2.55 7.37 11.41
C ASN A 9 -1.56 6.19 11.57
N GLU A 10 -1.96 4.98 11.18
CA GLU A 10 -1.06 3.80 11.16
C GLU A 10 0.15 4.03 10.26
N ILE A 11 -0.06 4.54 9.04
CA ILE A 11 1.01 4.87 8.11
C ILE A 11 1.94 5.95 8.68
N ALA A 12 1.38 6.97 9.35
CA ALA A 12 2.16 8.01 10.00
C ALA A 12 3.09 7.42 11.08
N ILE A 13 2.58 6.49 11.89
CA ILE A 13 3.36 5.82 12.95
C ILE A 13 4.44 4.94 12.33
N GLU A 14 4.06 4.05 11.40
CA GLU A 14 4.94 3.03 10.83
C GLU A 14 6.08 3.62 9.99
N TYR A 15 5.78 4.53 9.07
CA TYR A 15 6.78 5.03 8.10
C TYR A 15 7.43 6.34 8.54
N TYR A 16 6.79 7.08 9.43
CA TYR A 16 7.21 8.44 9.80
C TYR A 16 7.33 8.67 11.30
N SER A 17 7.30 7.60 12.12
CA SER A 17 7.46 7.68 13.58
C SER A 17 6.44 8.61 14.25
N GLY A 18 5.24 8.71 13.67
CA GLY A 18 4.16 9.59 14.13
C GLY A 18 4.40 11.08 13.89
N ASN A 19 5.50 11.47 13.24
CA ASN A 19 5.90 12.87 13.03
C ASN A 19 5.24 13.47 11.78
N ASN A 20 4.30 14.41 11.99
CA ASN A 20 3.57 15.05 10.90
C ASN A 20 4.48 15.81 9.93
N SER A 21 5.51 16.51 10.42
CA SER A 21 6.42 17.28 9.57
C SER A 21 7.25 16.37 8.66
N LYS A 22 7.71 15.23 9.18
CA LYS A 22 8.44 14.21 8.40
C LYS A 22 7.53 13.63 7.32
N PHE A 23 6.28 13.29 7.68
CA PHE A 23 5.29 12.76 6.75
C PHE A 23 4.95 13.80 5.66
N ALA A 24 4.69 15.05 6.06
CA ALA A 24 4.36 16.15 5.16
C ALA A 24 5.49 16.41 4.16
N LYS A 25 6.74 16.45 4.63
CA LYS A 25 7.93 16.59 3.78
C LYS A 25 8.04 15.44 2.78
N ALA A 26 7.85 14.20 3.23
CA ALA A 26 7.89 13.03 2.35
C ALA A 26 6.79 13.07 1.28
N MET A 27 5.61 13.57 1.62
CA MET A 27 4.47 13.65 0.72
C MET A 27 4.36 14.95 -0.07
N ASN A 28 5.29 15.90 0.10
CA ASN A 28 5.24 17.24 -0.47
C ASN A 28 3.87 17.91 -0.24
N THR A 29 3.44 17.95 1.03
CA THR A 29 2.23 18.63 1.47
C THR A 29 2.53 19.43 2.75
N SER A 30 1.55 20.13 3.30
CA SER A 30 1.72 20.84 4.57
C SER A 30 1.58 19.90 5.77
N GLU A 31 2.27 20.22 6.87
CA GLU A 31 2.07 19.53 8.16
C GLU A 31 0.61 19.62 8.62
N ALA A 32 -0.03 20.79 8.41
CA ALA A 32 -1.43 21.01 8.75
C ALA A 32 -2.36 20.04 8.01
N ASN A 33 -2.10 19.75 6.73
CA ASN A 33 -2.85 18.75 5.99
C ASN A 33 -2.71 17.35 6.61
N ILE A 34 -1.49 16.92 6.95
CA ILE A 34 -1.27 15.63 7.61
C ILE A 34 -2.01 15.55 8.94
N ARG A 35 -1.93 16.59 9.78
CA ARG A 35 -2.67 16.64 11.04
C ARG A 35 -4.18 16.53 10.81
N ASN A 36 -4.72 17.30 9.87
CA ASN A 36 -6.14 17.26 9.53
C ASN A 36 -6.57 15.87 9.06
N TYR A 37 -5.76 15.20 8.24
CA TYR A 37 -6.06 13.84 7.78
C TYR A 37 -6.08 12.81 8.90
N ARG A 38 -5.19 12.95 9.88
CA ARG A 38 -5.16 12.10 11.08
C ARG A 38 -6.30 12.41 12.06
N ASN A 39 -7.01 13.52 11.86
CA ASN A 39 -8.12 13.98 12.69
C ASN A 39 -9.48 13.93 11.96
N GLY A 40 -9.61 13.15 10.89
CA GLY A 40 -10.91 12.90 10.24
C GLY A 40 -11.17 13.67 8.96
N THR A 41 -10.24 14.52 8.50
CA THR A 41 -10.37 15.16 7.17
C THR A 41 -10.01 14.17 6.07
N ILE A 42 -10.92 13.92 5.14
CA ILE A 42 -10.64 13.03 4.00
C ILE A 42 -9.57 13.68 3.10
N PRO A 43 -8.43 13.02 2.83
CA PRO A 43 -7.45 13.54 1.90
C PRO A 43 -7.99 13.56 0.47
N LYS A 44 -7.47 14.49 -0.32
CA LYS A 44 -7.71 14.50 -1.76
C LYS A 44 -7.13 13.26 -2.43
N ILE A 45 -7.74 12.87 -3.55
CA ILE A 45 -7.38 11.65 -4.29
C ILE A 45 -5.92 11.66 -4.78
N ASP A 46 -5.37 12.82 -5.12
CA ASP A 46 -3.98 13.01 -5.52
C ASP A 46 -2.99 12.64 -4.40
N PHE A 47 -3.28 13.03 -3.16
CA PHE A 47 -2.50 12.63 -1.99
C PHE A 47 -2.54 11.11 -1.79
N ILE A 48 -3.72 10.51 -1.93
CA ILE A 48 -3.94 9.07 -1.76
C ILE A 48 -3.15 8.27 -2.82
N ILE A 49 -3.23 8.66 -4.09
CA ILE A 49 -2.49 8.03 -5.18
C ILE A 49 -0.98 8.12 -4.91
N LYS A 50 -0.50 9.33 -4.59
CA LYS A 50 0.91 9.54 -4.28
C LYS A 50 1.39 8.69 -3.10
N LEU A 51 0.56 8.56 -2.06
CA LEU A 51 0.88 7.75 -0.88
C LEU A 51 1.01 6.28 -1.26
N SER A 52 0.03 5.78 -2.01
CA SER A 52 -0.01 4.42 -2.53
C SER A 52 1.21 4.09 -3.38
N GLU A 53 1.62 4.98 -4.27
CA GLU A 53 2.79 4.77 -5.15
C GLU A 53 4.11 4.84 -4.39
N LYS A 54 4.26 5.84 -3.51
CA LYS A 54 5.49 6.08 -2.78
C LYS A 54 5.79 4.99 -1.75
N LEU A 55 4.76 4.50 -1.06
CA LEU A 55 4.90 3.47 -0.02
C LEU A 55 4.56 2.06 -0.51
N LYS A 56 4.22 1.91 -1.79
CA LYS A 56 3.76 0.63 -2.37
C LYS A 56 2.58 0.03 -1.58
N ILE A 57 1.64 0.87 -1.17
CA ILE A 57 0.44 0.48 -0.42
C ILE A 57 -0.76 0.31 -1.36
N SER A 58 -1.57 -0.72 -1.17
CA SER A 58 -2.76 -1.02 -1.98
C SER A 58 -3.87 0.03 -1.79
N LEU A 59 -4.47 0.49 -2.88
CA LEU A 59 -5.64 1.38 -2.85
C LEU A 59 -6.88 0.63 -2.35
N ASP A 60 -7.02 -0.66 -2.66
CA ASP A 60 -8.12 -1.49 -2.17
C ASP A 60 -8.03 -1.66 -0.65
N TRP A 61 -6.82 -1.83 -0.13
CA TRP A 61 -6.62 -1.85 1.31
C TRP A 61 -6.96 -0.49 1.88
N LEU A 62 -6.42 0.61 1.33
CA LEU A 62 -6.61 1.97 1.87
C LEU A 62 -8.09 2.41 1.86
N LEU A 63 -8.81 2.21 0.75
CA LEU A 63 -10.13 2.79 0.49
C LEU A 63 -11.29 1.81 0.70
N LEU A 64 -11.09 0.53 0.39
CA LEU A 64 -12.17 -0.45 0.36
C LEU A 64 -12.13 -1.43 1.55
N ASN A 65 -11.09 -1.37 2.39
CA ASN A 65 -10.84 -2.35 3.44
C ASN A 65 -10.71 -3.79 2.88
N LYS A 66 -10.10 -3.93 1.69
CA LYS A 66 -9.95 -5.22 1.00
C LYS A 66 -8.50 -5.55 0.73
N GLY A 67 -8.17 -6.83 0.80
CA GLY A 67 -6.84 -7.34 0.46
C GLY A 67 -5.76 -6.91 1.45
N ASN A 68 -4.50 -7.08 1.04
CA ASN A 68 -3.33 -6.80 1.87
C ASN A 68 -2.86 -5.35 1.70
N LYS A 69 -2.28 -4.79 2.77
CA LYS A 69 -1.72 -3.43 2.79
C LYS A 69 -0.64 -3.23 1.74
N ASN A 70 0.33 -4.13 1.69
CA ASN A 70 1.43 -4.03 0.74
C ASN A 70 0.92 -4.45 -0.64
N LYS A 71 1.20 -3.63 -1.67
CA LYS A 71 1.06 -4.07 -3.05
C LYS A 71 1.99 -5.26 -3.22
N LEU A 72 1.42 -6.40 -3.61
CA LEU A 72 2.22 -7.48 -4.16
C LEU A 72 2.96 -6.89 -5.37
N ASN A 73 4.26 -7.12 -5.47
CA ASN A 73 4.96 -6.79 -6.71
C ASN A 73 4.32 -7.62 -7.81
N TYR A 74 3.71 -6.98 -8.79
CA TYR A 74 3.14 -7.68 -9.95
C TYR A 74 4.21 -8.50 -10.69
N GLU A 75 5.48 -8.09 -10.63
CA GLU A 75 6.62 -8.91 -11.07
C GLU A 75 6.72 -10.24 -10.32
N ASN A 76 6.45 -10.26 -9.01
CA ASN A 76 6.45 -11.50 -8.24
C ASN A 76 5.23 -12.37 -8.58
N VAL A 77 4.06 -11.77 -8.84
CA VAL A 77 2.87 -12.52 -9.26
C VAL A 77 3.14 -13.26 -10.57
N ASP A 78 3.74 -12.57 -11.54
CA ASP A 78 4.12 -13.14 -12.84
C ASP A 78 5.19 -14.23 -12.69
N LEU A 79 6.15 -14.06 -11.77
CA LEU A 79 7.13 -15.10 -11.42
C LEU A 79 6.47 -16.32 -10.76
N TYR A 80 5.51 -16.14 -9.86
CA TYR A 80 4.79 -17.24 -9.21
C TYR A 80 3.95 -18.03 -10.22
N GLU A 81 3.24 -17.35 -11.12
CA GLU A 81 2.48 -18.01 -12.20
C GLU A 81 3.41 -18.81 -13.11
N ARG A 82 4.56 -18.23 -13.47
CA ARG A 82 5.57 -18.87 -14.30
C ARG A 82 6.28 -20.04 -13.61
N LEU A 83 6.48 -19.97 -12.29
CA LEU A 83 6.98 -21.06 -11.45
C LEU A 83 5.97 -22.21 -11.42
N ASN A 84 4.69 -21.92 -11.15
CA ASN A 84 3.63 -22.94 -11.15
C ASN A 84 3.53 -23.64 -12.51
N ASP A 85 3.68 -22.90 -13.61
CA ASP A 85 3.69 -23.48 -14.96
C ASP A 85 4.93 -24.35 -15.24
N LEU A 86 6.09 -23.99 -14.67
CA LEU A 86 7.30 -24.81 -14.76
C LEU A 86 7.19 -26.09 -13.93
N GLU A 87 6.65 -26.01 -12.71
CA GLU A 87 6.43 -27.17 -11.83
C GLU A 87 5.54 -28.23 -12.51
N LYS A 88 4.44 -27.79 -13.13
CA LYS A 88 3.56 -28.68 -13.92
C LYS A 88 4.28 -29.36 -15.08
N LYS A 89 5.17 -28.63 -15.77
CA LYS A 89 5.96 -29.19 -16.89
C LYS A 89 6.97 -30.23 -16.39
N VAL A 90 7.59 -29.99 -15.24
CA VAL A 90 8.52 -30.93 -14.62
C VAL A 90 7.80 -32.22 -14.18
N GLU A 91 6.64 -32.10 -13.53
CA GLU A 91 5.81 -33.28 -13.19
C GLU A 91 5.46 -34.11 -14.43
N PHE A 92 5.07 -33.45 -15.52
CA PHE A 92 4.73 -34.16 -16.77
C PHE A 92 5.93 -34.93 -17.36
N LEU A 93 7.15 -34.46 -17.15
CA LEU A 93 8.37 -35.12 -17.63
C LEU A 93 8.80 -36.30 -16.75
N GLN A 94 8.40 -36.35 -15.48
CA GLN A 94 8.77 -37.41 -14.54
C GLN A 94 7.87 -38.66 -14.65
N ILE A 95 6.78 -38.60 -15.42
CA ILE A 95 5.81 -39.68 -15.60
C ILE A 95 6.02 -40.44 -16.94
N LYS A 96 7.01 -40.03 -17.75
CA LYS A 96 7.47 -40.75 -18.96
C LYS A 96 8.76 -41.50 -18.70
#